data_AF-V3ZI52-F1
#
_entry.id   AF-V3ZI52-F1
#
_cell.length_a   1.000
_cell.length_b   1.000
_cell.length_c   1.000
_cell.angle_alpha   90.00
_cell.angle_beta   90.00
_cell.angle_gamma   90.00
#
_symmetry.space_group_name_H-M   'P 1'
#
loop_
_entity.id
_entity.type
_entity.pdbx_description
1 polymer ?
#
loop_
_entity_poly.entity_id
_entity_poly.type
_entity_poly.pdbx_seq_one_letter_code
_entity_poly.pdbx_strand_id
1 'polypeptide(L)'
;MVFSQIEFISGGSLDCSGGHRYSARGTAYYPANNALEGGFVDMRGHNLRTLQDYLDGKASYVSVAMDNRAGIPYGTAICIPEMNHKHGRNIVFKVVDTGSAFFGKGHSRIDICVRSQSLSYDSTINNHLTLVFP
;
A
#
# COMPACT_ATOMS: atom_id res chain seq x y z
N MET A 1 -11.92 -38.20 -22.43
CA MET A 1 -12.05 -36.77 -22.05
C MET A 1 -11.08 -36.53 -20.91
N VAL A 2 -9.98 -35.84 -21.17
CA VAL A 2 -8.98 -35.50 -20.15
C VAL A 2 -9.27 -34.05 -19.78
N PHE A 3 -9.72 -33.81 -18.55
CA PHE A 3 -9.87 -32.46 -18.04
C PHE A 3 -8.48 -31.84 -17.89
N SER A 4 -8.26 -30.73 -18.60
CA SER A 4 -7.08 -29.89 -18.49
C SER A 4 -6.95 -29.40 -17.05
N GLN A 5 -5.84 -29.77 -16.40
CA GLN A 5 -5.40 -29.08 -15.18
C GLN A 5 -4.99 -27.67 -15.60
N ILE A 6 -5.73 -26.68 -15.12
CA ILE A 6 -5.34 -25.28 -15.19
C ILE A 6 -4.14 -25.13 -14.26
N GLU A 7 -2.98 -24.80 -14.82
CA GLU A 7 -1.79 -24.45 -14.05
C GLU A 7 -2.07 -23.16 -13.24
N PHE A 8 -2.23 -23.33 -11.93
CA PHE A 8 -2.23 -22.22 -10.98
C PHE A 8 -0.83 -21.59 -10.97
N ILE A 9 -0.69 -20.47 -11.69
CA ILE A 9 0.49 -19.61 -11.64
C ILE A 9 0.72 -19.21 -10.18
N SER A 10 1.92 -19.51 -9.67
CA SER A 10 2.44 -19.28 -8.31
C SER A 10 1.65 -18.27 -7.47
N GLY A 11 0.58 -18.75 -6.83
CA GLY A 11 -0.24 -17.97 -5.91
C GLY A 11 0.50 -17.80 -4.59
N GLY A 12 1.27 -16.72 -4.46
CA GLY A 12 1.67 -16.27 -3.12
C GLY A 12 0.40 -16.11 -2.28
N SER A 13 0.39 -16.67 -1.07
CA SER A 13 -0.79 -16.60 -0.20
C SER A 13 -1.25 -15.16 -0.02
N LEU A 14 -2.55 -14.90 -0.19
CA LEU A 14 -3.16 -13.59 0.06
C LEU A 14 -2.97 -13.16 1.52
N ASP A 15 -2.67 -14.09 2.43
CA ASP A 15 -2.51 -13.89 3.88
C ASP A 15 -1.10 -13.43 4.30
N CYS A 16 -0.18 -13.18 3.36
CA CYS A 16 1.14 -12.63 3.65
C CYS A 16 1.93 -13.46 4.69
N SER A 17 2.35 -14.67 4.34
CA SER A 17 3.08 -15.56 5.26
C SER A 17 4.54 -15.12 5.48
N GLY A 18 5.05 -15.31 6.71
CA GLY A 18 6.51 -15.31 6.99
C GLY A 18 7.15 -13.97 7.39
N GLY A 19 6.37 -12.99 7.85
CA GLY A 19 6.88 -11.66 8.24
C GLY A 19 6.36 -11.14 9.59
N HIS A 20 6.92 -10.03 10.06
CA HIS A 20 6.52 -9.34 11.28
C HIS A 20 5.19 -8.60 11.07
N ARG A 21 4.23 -8.83 11.97
CA ARG A 21 2.86 -8.30 11.87
C ARG A 21 2.65 -7.11 12.80
N TYR A 22 2.11 -6.03 12.26
CA TYR A 22 1.69 -4.86 13.01
C TYR A 22 0.23 -4.53 12.68
N SER A 23 -0.53 -4.08 13.68
CA SER A 23 -1.85 -3.49 13.45
C SER A 23 -1.69 -1.99 13.19
N ALA A 24 -2.26 -1.51 12.09
CA ALA A 24 -2.27 -0.11 11.73
C ALA A 24 -3.69 0.38 11.47
N ARG A 25 -3.96 1.64 11.78
CA ARG A 25 -5.14 2.32 11.22
C ARG A 25 -4.76 2.85 9.84
N GLY A 26 -5.45 2.33 8.82
CA GLY A 26 -5.28 2.78 7.44
C GLY A 26 -6.06 4.05 7.14
N THR A 27 -5.51 4.85 6.24
CA THR A 27 -6.16 5.96 5.55
C THR A 27 -5.77 5.92 4.08
N ALA A 28 -6.45 6.73 3.26
CA ALA A 28 -6.04 6.97 1.89
C ALA A 28 -5.81 8.47 1.65
N TYR A 29 -4.82 8.77 0.82
CA TYR A 29 -4.57 10.09 0.28
C TYR A 29 -4.51 10.03 -1.24
N TYR A 30 -4.77 11.15 -1.91
CA TYR A 30 -4.62 11.26 -3.35
C TYR A 30 -3.69 12.43 -3.69
N PRO A 31 -2.80 12.26 -4.68
CA PRO A 31 -1.98 13.37 -5.17
C PRO A 31 -2.86 14.48 -5.72
N ALA A 32 -2.64 15.71 -5.29
CA ALA A 32 -3.30 16.87 -5.86
C ALA A 32 -2.31 18.01 -6.10
N ASN A 33 -2.64 18.85 -7.07
CA ASN A 33 -1.85 20.02 -7.40
C ASN A 33 -2.15 21.20 -6.45
N ASN A 34 -1.99 20.97 -5.15
CA ASN A 34 -2.04 22.02 -4.15
C ASN A 34 -0.85 21.84 -3.17
N ALA A 35 -0.35 22.94 -2.63
CA ALA A 35 0.83 22.94 -1.76
C ALA A 35 0.65 22.18 -0.43
N LEU A 36 -0.59 21.77 -0.11
CA LEU A 36 -0.95 21.11 1.14
C LEU A 36 -0.94 19.57 1.03
N GLU A 37 -1.25 19.00 -0.14
CA GLU A 37 -1.38 17.55 -0.37
C GLU A 37 -0.11 16.90 -0.95
N GLY A 38 1.08 17.41 -0.62
CA GLY A 38 2.36 16.74 -0.92
C GLY A 38 2.75 16.64 -2.41
N GLY A 39 1.89 17.10 -3.33
CA GLY A 39 2.14 17.06 -4.76
C GLY A 39 2.05 15.66 -5.36
N PHE A 40 2.79 15.42 -6.44
CA PHE A 40 2.77 14.17 -7.21
C PHE A 40 3.98 13.26 -6.98
N VAL A 41 4.85 13.63 -6.04
CA VAL A 41 6.12 12.96 -5.78
C VAL A 41 6.24 12.55 -4.32
N ASP A 42 7.02 11.50 -4.07
CA ASP A 42 7.31 10.98 -2.74
C ASP A 42 8.42 11.76 -2.02
N MET A 43 8.81 11.31 -0.83
CA MET A 43 9.82 11.97 0.02
C MET A 43 11.21 12.10 -0.65
N ARG A 44 11.46 11.38 -1.76
CA ARG A 44 12.71 11.43 -2.54
C ARG A 44 12.51 12.07 -3.92
N GLY A 45 11.33 12.62 -4.21
CA GLY A 45 11.04 13.28 -5.48
C GLY A 45 10.69 12.33 -6.62
N HIS A 46 10.42 11.04 -6.35
CA HIS A 46 9.93 10.12 -7.38
C HIS A 46 8.41 10.15 -7.48
N ASN A 47 7.87 9.94 -8.68
CA ASN A 47 6.41 9.94 -8.89
C ASN A 47 5.70 8.92 -7.99
N LEU A 48 4.67 9.38 -7.31
CA LEU A 48 3.76 8.54 -6.53
C LEU A 48 3.05 7.53 -7.45
N ARG A 49 2.84 6.32 -6.94
CA ARG A 49 2.19 5.22 -7.64
C ARG A 49 0.90 4.88 -6.93
N THR A 50 -0.23 5.14 -7.59
CA THR A 50 -1.54 4.93 -6.96
C THR A 50 -1.92 3.45 -6.98
N LEU A 51 -2.82 3.05 -6.08
CA LEU A 51 -3.42 1.72 -6.09
C LEU A 51 -4.02 1.39 -7.46
N GLN A 52 -4.70 2.34 -8.09
CA GLN A 52 -5.32 2.13 -9.38
C GLN A 52 -4.28 2.00 -10.51
N ASP A 53 -3.13 2.67 -10.43
CA ASP A 53 -2.06 2.46 -11.41
C ASP A 53 -1.48 1.06 -11.32
N TYR A 54 -1.35 0.52 -10.11
CA TYR A 54 -0.93 -0.87 -9.91
C TYR A 54 -1.97 -1.86 -10.47
N LEU A 55 -3.25 -1.65 -10.15
CA LEU A 55 -4.34 -2.51 -10.62
C LEU A 55 -4.50 -2.47 -12.14
N ASP A 56 -4.28 -1.31 -12.76
CA ASP A 56 -4.26 -1.12 -14.22
C ASP A 56 -2.98 -1.67 -14.88
N GLY A 57 -2.00 -2.16 -14.12
CA GLY A 57 -0.72 -2.65 -14.64
C GLY A 57 0.26 -1.55 -15.09
N LYS A 58 0.01 -0.29 -14.72
CA LYS A 58 0.83 0.89 -15.04
C LYS A 58 1.94 1.15 -14.03
N ALA A 59 1.88 0.52 -12.87
CA ALA A 59 2.89 0.61 -11.81
C ALA A 59 3.22 -0.77 -11.24
N SER A 60 4.47 -0.97 -10.82
CA SER A 60 4.93 -2.23 -10.21
C SER A 60 4.75 -2.28 -8.69
N TYR A 61 4.33 -1.19 -8.08
CA TYR A 61 3.99 -1.10 -6.65
C TYR A 61 3.01 0.05 -6.40
N VAL A 62 2.44 0.07 -5.19
CA VAL A 62 1.61 1.15 -4.65
C VAL A 62 2.43 1.92 -3.62
N SER A 63 2.49 3.24 -3.77
CA SER A 63 3.13 4.13 -2.79
C SER A 63 2.32 4.17 -1.51
N VAL A 64 3.00 4.02 -0.37
CA VAL A 64 2.39 4.27 0.94
C VAL A 64 3.23 5.26 1.75
N ALA A 65 2.52 6.04 2.57
CA ALA A 65 3.13 6.96 3.52
C ALA A 65 3.10 6.38 4.94
N MET A 66 4.24 6.43 5.63
CA MET A 66 4.39 5.99 7.02
C MET A 66 5.36 6.90 7.79
N ASP A 67 5.57 6.59 9.07
CA ASP A 67 6.52 7.30 9.92
C ASP A 67 7.97 7.02 9.49
N ASN A 68 8.64 8.01 8.92
CA ASN A 68 10.03 7.88 8.46
C ASN A 68 11.05 7.88 9.61
N ARG A 69 10.62 8.08 10.87
CA ARG A 69 11.48 8.02 12.07
C ARG A 69 11.39 6.68 12.78
N ALA A 70 10.53 5.77 12.31
CA ALA A 70 10.30 4.46 12.90
C ALA A 70 11.43 3.44 12.63
N GLY A 71 12.47 3.83 11.89
CA GLY A 71 13.52 2.93 11.44
C GLY A 71 13.11 2.07 10.24
N ILE A 72 11.97 2.35 9.59
CA ILE A 72 11.51 1.67 8.38
C ILE A 72 12.31 2.21 7.18
N PRO A 73 13.12 1.39 6.48
CA PRO A 73 13.86 1.86 5.32
C PRO A 73 12.94 2.29 4.18
N TYR A 74 13.32 3.34 3.45
CA TYR A 74 12.66 3.72 2.20
C TYR A 74 12.64 2.54 1.21
N GLY A 75 11.51 2.33 0.54
CA GLY A 75 11.29 1.26 -0.43
C GLY A 75 10.93 -0.09 0.19
N THR A 76 10.83 -0.18 1.53
CA THR A 76 10.42 -1.40 2.23
C THR A 76 9.07 -1.87 1.68
N ALA A 77 9.05 -3.11 1.18
CA ALA A 77 7.84 -3.74 0.71
C ALA A 77 7.02 -4.25 1.90
N ILE A 78 5.74 -3.95 1.90
CA ILE A 78 4.80 -4.43 2.91
C ILE A 78 3.66 -5.18 2.22
N CYS A 79 3.18 -6.22 2.87
CA CYS A 79 2.03 -6.99 2.41
C CYS A 79 0.84 -6.69 3.34
N ILE A 80 -0.33 -6.45 2.74
CA ILE A 80 -1.56 -6.08 3.45
C ILE A 80 -2.65 -7.10 3.07
N PRO A 81 -2.91 -8.12 3.89
CA PRO A 81 -3.86 -9.19 3.56
C PRO A 81 -5.24 -8.69 3.19
N GLU A 82 -5.77 -7.69 3.91
CA GLU A 82 -7.11 -7.15 3.69
C GLU A 82 -7.24 -6.57 2.27
N MET A 83 -6.18 -5.93 1.76
CA MET A 83 -6.13 -5.40 0.40
C MET A 83 -5.94 -6.51 -0.64
N ASN A 84 -5.13 -7.53 -0.33
CA ASN A 84 -4.97 -8.68 -1.21
C ASN A 84 -6.29 -9.43 -1.41
N HIS A 85 -7.01 -9.71 -0.32
CA HIS A 85 -8.32 -10.37 -0.34
C HIS A 85 -9.36 -9.55 -1.09
N LYS A 86 -9.42 -8.24 -0.84
CA LYS A 86 -10.33 -7.33 -1.56
C LYS A 86 -10.17 -7.42 -3.08
N HIS A 87 -8.94 -7.49 -3.56
CA HIS A 87 -8.63 -7.46 -4.99
C HIS A 87 -8.37 -8.84 -5.60
N GLY A 88 -8.45 -9.92 -4.81
CA GLY A 88 -8.19 -11.28 -5.25
C GLY A 88 -6.78 -11.53 -5.78
N ARG A 89 -5.80 -10.70 -5.39
CA ARG A 89 -4.41 -10.79 -5.86
C ARG A 89 -3.45 -10.11 -4.89
N ASN A 90 -2.17 -10.51 -4.94
CA ASN A 90 -1.13 -9.83 -4.18
C ASN A 90 -0.85 -8.42 -4.71
N ILE A 91 -0.84 -7.46 -3.80
CA ILE A 91 -0.50 -6.07 -4.07
C ILE A 91 0.81 -5.73 -3.38
N VAL A 92 1.76 -5.23 -4.16
CA VAL A 92 3.05 -4.79 -3.65
C VAL A 92 2.92 -3.35 -3.17
N PHE A 93 2.89 -3.12 -1.87
CA PHE A 93 2.96 -1.78 -1.29
C PHE A 93 4.40 -1.45 -0.91
N LYS A 94 4.84 -0.19 -1.08
CA LYS A 94 6.17 0.25 -0.67
C LYS A 94 6.13 1.54 0.15
N VAL A 95 6.86 1.54 1.27
CA VAL A 95 7.05 2.71 2.13
C VAL A 95 8.01 3.66 1.44
N VAL A 96 7.46 4.64 0.72
CA VAL A 96 8.24 5.61 -0.06
C VAL A 96 7.93 7.04 0.33
N ASP A 97 6.84 7.26 1.07
CA ASP A 97 6.36 8.59 1.37
C ASP A 97 6.18 8.80 2.88
N THR A 98 6.00 10.06 3.28
CA THR A 98 5.81 10.44 4.68
C THR A 98 5.13 11.81 4.78
N GLY A 99 4.65 12.15 5.97
CA GLY A 99 4.06 13.45 6.24
C GLY A 99 4.13 13.75 7.73
N SER A 100 4.00 15.02 8.10
CA SER A 100 4.08 15.44 9.52
C SER A 100 3.06 14.73 10.41
N ALA A 101 1.90 14.34 9.86
CA ALA A 101 0.87 13.56 10.54
C ALA A 101 1.34 12.16 11.00
N PHE A 102 2.41 11.63 10.39
CA PHE A 102 2.96 10.30 10.69
C PHE A 102 4.09 10.34 11.72
N PHE A 103 4.60 11.51 12.12
CA PHE A 103 5.71 11.59 13.07
C PHE A 103 5.35 10.98 14.44
N GLY A 104 6.15 10.03 14.90
CA GLY A 104 5.94 9.31 16.16
C GLY A 104 4.80 8.29 16.13
N LYS A 105 4.31 7.92 14.94
CA LYS A 105 3.27 6.90 14.77
C LYS A 105 3.82 5.51 14.53
N GLY A 106 5.10 5.37 14.22
CA GLY A 106 5.72 4.06 14.02
C GLY A 106 4.97 3.25 12.95
N HIS A 107 4.65 2.00 13.32
CA HIS A 107 3.89 1.06 12.48
C HIS A 107 2.36 1.18 12.66
N SER A 108 1.86 2.10 13.50
CA SER A 108 0.43 2.17 13.87
C SER A 108 -0.45 2.93 12.87
N ARG A 109 0.15 3.57 11.87
CA ARG A 109 -0.53 4.37 10.84
C ARG A 109 0.09 4.12 9.48
N ILE A 110 -0.77 4.11 8.46
CA ILE A 110 -0.38 3.99 7.06
C ILE A 110 -1.35 4.80 6.20
N ASP A 111 -0.84 5.49 5.19
CA ASP A 111 -1.64 6.10 4.13
C ASP A 111 -1.40 5.40 2.81
N ILE A 112 -2.46 4.97 2.12
CA ILE A 112 -2.37 4.35 0.81
C ILE A 112 -2.65 5.40 -0.27
N CYS A 113 -1.73 5.54 -1.22
CA CYS A 113 -1.89 6.46 -2.34
C CYS A 113 -2.98 5.95 -3.31
N VAL A 114 -4.02 6.75 -3.52
CA VAL A 114 -5.12 6.46 -4.47
C VAL A 114 -5.23 7.57 -5.51
N ARG A 115 -5.88 7.28 -6.64
CA ARG A 115 -5.93 8.18 -7.79
C ARG A 115 -6.80 9.42 -7.60
N SER A 116 -7.77 9.39 -6.68
CA SER A 116 -8.74 10.48 -6.54
C SER A 116 -9.41 10.48 -5.17
N GLN A 117 -10.03 11.61 -4.83
CA GLN A 117 -10.81 11.78 -3.61
C GLN A 117 -11.93 10.76 -3.45
N SER A 118 -12.68 10.43 -4.52
CA SER A 118 -13.76 9.44 -4.39
C SER A 118 -13.23 8.06 -3.99
N LEU A 119 -12.02 7.71 -4.42
CA LEU A 119 -11.35 6.44 -4.08
C LEU A 119 -10.71 6.47 -2.69
N SER A 120 -10.51 7.66 -2.11
CA SER A 120 -9.97 7.76 -0.75
C SER A 120 -11.00 7.39 0.31
N TYR A 121 -12.27 7.24 -0.06
CA TYR A 121 -13.35 6.78 0.82
C TYR A 121 -13.48 5.25 0.88
N ASP A 122 -12.55 4.50 0.29
CA ASP A 122 -12.55 3.05 0.31
C ASP A 122 -12.58 2.50 1.76
N SER A 123 -13.62 1.74 2.10
CA SER A 123 -13.84 1.28 3.47
C SER A 123 -12.85 0.22 3.93
N THR A 124 -12.21 -0.52 3.01
CA THR A 124 -11.17 -1.49 3.35
C THR A 124 -9.91 -0.75 3.76
N ILE A 125 -9.54 0.30 3.00
CA ILE A 125 -8.37 1.11 3.31
C ILE A 125 -8.56 1.86 4.64
N ASN A 126 -9.74 2.42 4.87
CA ASN A 126 -10.02 3.28 6.04
C ASN A 126 -10.38 2.52 7.33
N ASN A 127 -9.93 1.27 7.46
CA ASN A 127 -10.15 0.43 8.65
C ASN A 127 -8.81 -0.01 9.27
N HIS A 128 -8.86 -0.91 10.24
CA HIS A 128 -7.68 -1.60 10.73
C HIS A 128 -7.12 -2.51 9.63
N LEU A 129 -5.82 -2.35 9.38
CA LEU A 129 -5.04 -3.11 8.42
C LEU A 129 -3.95 -3.89 9.15
N THR A 130 -3.67 -5.08 8.65
CA THR A 130 -2.53 -5.88 9.08
C THR A 130 -1.35 -5.57 8.16
N LEU A 131 -0.29 -4.97 8.71
CA LEU A 131 0.94 -4.71 7.97
C LEU A 131 1.92 -5.84 8.22
N VAL A 132 2.29 -6.55 7.16
CA VAL A 132 3.31 -7.61 7.21
C VAL A 132 4.60 -7.10 6.57
N PHE A 133 5.61 -6.93 7.41
CA PHE A 133 6.97 -6.55 7.03
C PHE A 133 7.86 -7.81 6.88
N PRO A 134 8.84 -7.81 5.98
CA PRO A 134 9.79 -8.92 5.84
C PRO A 134 10.65 -9.13 7.09
#